data_AF-A0A1W2A1L9-F1
#
_entry.id   AF-A0A1W2A1L9-F1
#
_cell.length_a   1.000
_cell.length_b   1.000
_cell.length_c   1.000
_cell.angle_alpha   90.00
_cell.angle_beta   90.00
_cell.angle_gamma   90.00
#
_symmetry.space_group_name_H-M   'P 1'
#
loop_
_entity.id
_entity.type
_entity.pdbx_description
1 polymer ?
#
loop_
_entity_poly.entity_id
_entity_poly.type
_entity_poly.pdbx_seq_one_letter_code
_entity_poly.pdbx_strand_id
1 'polypeptide(L)'
;MEERYSPWKAAYPLKMPEKFELEAYLSLSAEELFNLLNSTSTTQVFRALAALSLRNLGDDIFRSPENQELLRHVAAHGVTFKNRKLAYNLYCQLYPDQLEQIALGESKQIGYIYFLQEKKYGSIKIGRSLNLDLRLSSFVTDLPYRVELVGYIRSINYETIELTFHKHFRHKRLGGEWFELSAEEITDLKHHKFPKEIEELIIRD
;
A
#
# COMPACT_ATOMS: atom_id res chain seq x y z
N MET A 1 -24.67 -13.53 -0.15
CA MET A 1 -24.21 -12.35 -0.90
C MET A 1 -22.89 -11.95 -0.29
N GLU A 2 -21.85 -12.10 -1.08
CA GLU A 2 -20.44 -12.04 -0.68
C GLU A 2 -20.12 -10.73 0.03
N GLU A 3 -19.51 -10.86 1.21
CA GLU A 3 -18.68 -9.81 1.80
C GLU A 3 -17.61 -9.47 0.76
N ARG A 4 -17.91 -8.49 -0.09
CA ARG A 4 -16.89 -7.83 -0.90
C ARG A 4 -15.85 -7.36 0.10
N TYR A 5 -14.65 -7.92 0.01
CA TYR A 5 -13.46 -7.34 0.63
C TYR A 5 -13.51 -5.83 0.41
N SER A 6 -13.78 -5.06 1.46
CA SER A 6 -13.52 -3.62 1.44
C SER A 6 -12.01 -3.51 1.58
N PRO A 7 -11.27 -3.01 0.56
CA PRO A 7 -9.81 -2.85 0.66
C PRO A 7 -9.38 -1.85 1.76
N TRP A 8 -10.35 -1.31 2.50
CA TRP A 8 -10.25 -0.08 3.26
C TRP A 8 -10.95 -0.12 4.61
N LYS A 9 -11.14 -1.30 5.23
CA LYS A 9 -11.31 -1.33 6.70
C LYS A 9 -10.03 -0.73 7.28
N ALA A 10 -10.15 0.31 8.12
CA ALA A 10 -9.02 0.97 8.78
C ALA A 10 -8.07 -0.12 9.31
N ALA A 11 -6.90 -0.27 8.69
CA ALA A 11 -6.10 -1.47 8.87
C ALA A 11 -5.67 -1.65 10.33
N TYR A 12 -5.56 -0.54 11.08
CA TYR A 12 -5.21 -0.51 12.50
C TYR A 12 -5.78 0.76 13.15
N PRO A 13 -6.29 0.70 14.39
CA PRO A 13 -6.50 1.92 15.18
C PRO A 13 -5.16 2.63 15.34
N LEU A 14 -5.07 3.86 14.82
CA LEU A 14 -3.90 4.71 14.98
C LEU A 14 -3.93 5.28 16.39
N LYS A 15 -2.87 5.01 17.16
CA LYS A 15 -2.65 5.68 18.44
C LYS A 15 -2.31 7.14 18.15
N MET A 16 -3.17 8.06 18.61
CA MET A 16 -2.91 9.49 18.49
C MET A 16 -1.71 9.87 19.37
N PRO A 17 -0.82 10.78 18.91
CA PRO A 17 0.26 11.28 19.73
C PRO A 17 -0.27 12.02 20.95
N GLU A 18 0.41 11.89 22.07
CA GLU A 18 0.12 12.68 23.26
C GLU A 18 0.46 14.16 23.04
N LYS A 19 -0.17 15.06 23.80
CA LYS A 19 0.02 16.52 23.61
C LYS A 19 1.49 16.96 23.66
N PHE A 20 2.28 16.38 24.56
CA PHE A 20 3.70 16.69 24.70
C PHE A 20 4.51 16.28 23.46
N GLU A 21 4.09 15.23 22.75
CA GLU A 21 4.74 14.77 21.51
C GLU A 21 4.50 15.72 20.33
N LEU A 22 3.57 16.66 20.49
CA LEU A 22 3.15 17.62 19.48
C LEU A 22 3.50 19.06 19.84
N GLU A 23 4.19 19.34 20.94
CA GLU A 23 4.49 20.72 21.38
C GLU A 23 5.07 21.58 20.26
N ALA A 24 6.07 21.07 19.55
CA ALA A 24 6.69 21.77 18.43
C ALA A 24 5.76 22.00 17.23
N TYR A 25 4.70 21.22 17.08
CA TYR A 25 3.70 21.37 16.02
C TYR A 25 2.52 22.23 16.48
N LEU A 26 2.18 22.20 17.77
CA LEU A 26 1.13 23.03 18.37
C LEU A 26 1.53 24.50 18.42
N SER A 27 2.84 24.80 18.47
CA SER A 27 3.36 26.17 18.43
C SER A 27 3.36 26.81 17.04
N LEU A 28 3.21 26.03 15.96
CA LEU A 28 3.22 26.54 14.59
C LEU A 28 1.95 27.38 14.29
N SER A 29 1.91 28.13 13.20
CA SER A 29 0.67 28.70 12.67
C SER A 29 -0.15 27.62 11.95
N ALA A 30 -1.42 27.91 11.66
CA ALA A 30 -2.23 27.00 10.84
C ALA A 30 -1.63 26.82 9.44
N GLU A 31 -1.13 27.91 8.83
CA GLU A 31 -0.47 27.91 7.53
C GLU A 31 0.80 27.05 7.52
N GLU A 32 1.63 27.15 8.55
CA GLU A 32 2.82 26.31 8.70
C GLU A 32 2.46 24.82 8.79
N LEU A 33 1.39 24.48 9.52
CA LEU A 33 0.90 23.11 9.56
C LEU A 33 0.33 22.64 8.22
N PHE A 34 -0.40 23.48 7.49
CA PHE A 34 -0.89 23.16 6.14
C PHE A 34 0.27 22.88 5.18
N ASN A 35 1.34 23.66 5.23
CA ASN A 35 2.53 23.43 4.42
C ASN A 35 3.17 22.06 4.70
N LEU A 36 3.16 21.61 5.95
CA LEU A 36 3.67 20.29 6.32
C LEU A 36 2.82 19.12 5.78
N LEU A 37 1.56 19.34 5.40
CA LEU A 37 0.73 18.30 4.77
C LEU A 37 1.20 17.93 3.37
N ASN A 38 1.92 18.84 2.71
CA ASN A 38 2.58 18.60 1.43
C ASN A 38 3.96 17.94 1.58
N SER A 39 4.35 17.54 2.78
CA SER A 39 5.61 16.83 3.00
C SER A 39 5.57 15.40 2.43
N THR A 40 6.70 14.92 1.91
CA THR A 40 6.88 13.49 1.60
C THR A 40 7.06 12.63 2.86
N SER A 41 7.36 13.25 4.01
CA SER A 41 7.54 12.58 5.30
C SER A 41 6.19 12.30 5.97
N THR A 42 5.81 11.02 6.02
CA THR A 42 4.58 10.57 6.69
C THR A 42 4.54 10.96 8.16
N THR A 43 5.68 11.01 8.85
CA THR A 43 5.74 11.43 10.25
C THR A 43 5.41 12.91 10.40
N GLN A 44 5.90 13.78 9.51
CA GLN A 44 5.58 15.21 9.55
C GLN A 44 4.10 15.45 9.23
N VAL A 45 3.58 14.79 8.18
CA VAL A 45 2.15 14.86 7.83
C VAL A 45 1.29 14.36 8.99
N PHE A 46 1.66 13.25 9.63
CA PHE A 46 0.93 12.71 10.77
C PHE A 46 0.86 13.69 11.93
N ARG A 47 2.01 14.24 12.34
CA ARG A 47 2.06 15.19 13.45
C ARG A 47 1.37 16.50 13.13
N ALA A 48 1.43 16.97 11.88
CA ALA A 48 0.70 18.15 11.44
C ALA A 48 -0.82 17.92 11.45
N LEU A 49 -1.31 16.80 10.91
CA LEU A 49 -2.72 16.41 10.99
C LEU A 49 -3.18 16.25 12.44
N ALA A 50 -2.38 15.59 13.28
CA ALA A 50 -2.70 15.41 14.70
C ALA A 50 -2.75 16.77 15.43
N ALA A 51 -1.78 17.64 15.20
CA ALA A 51 -1.76 18.98 15.80
C ALA A 51 -2.94 19.84 15.31
N LEU A 52 -3.29 19.82 14.02
CA LEU A 52 -4.49 20.49 13.49
C LEU A 52 -5.77 19.95 14.15
N SER A 53 -5.87 18.62 14.29
CA SER A 53 -7.01 17.98 14.96
C SER A 53 -7.10 18.31 16.46
N LEU A 54 -6.00 18.72 17.10
CA LEU A 54 -5.91 19.00 18.54
C LEU A 54 -5.92 20.50 18.87
N ARG A 55 -5.98 21.40 17.88
CA ARG A 55 -5.91 22.86 18.09
C ARG A 55 -7.17 23.49 18.72
N ASN A 56 -8.22 22.72 18.99
CA ASN A 56 -9.37 23.17 19.77
C ASN A 56 -9.59 22.20 20.94
N LEU A 57 -9.09 22.46 22.15
CA LEU A 57 -9.52 21.70 23.34
C LEU A 57 -10.85 22.27 23.87
N GLY A 58 -11.96 21.70 23.40
CA GLY A 58 -13.32 21.84 23.92
C GLY A 58 -14.25 20.88 23.19
N ASP A 59 -15.11 20.15 23.92
CA ASP A 59 -15.74 18.85 23.58
C ASP A 59 -16.46 18.65 22.22
N ASP A 60 -16.47 19.62 21.30
CA ASP A 60 -17.02 19.50 19.93
C ASP A 60 -15.94 19.60 18.83
N ILE A 61 -14.72 19.11 19.15
CA ILE A 61 -13.52 19.06 18.30
C ILE A 61 -13.72 18.18 17.05
N PHE A 62 -14.57 17.16 17.17
CA PHE A 62 -14.72 16.09 16.19
C PHE A 62 -15.73 16.39 15.09
N ARG A 63 -16.19 17.63 14.95
CA ARG A 63 -17.29 17.95 14.02
C ARG A 63 -17.05 19.16 13.11
N SER A 64 -15.88 19.80 13.16
CA SER A 64 -15.64 20.94 12.25
C SER A 64 -15.56 20.44 10.80
N PRO A 65 -16.41 20.95 9.88
CA PRO A 65 -16.37 20.58 8.47
C PRO A 65 -15.00 20.83 7.82
N GLU A 66 -14.25 21.81 8.33
CA GLU A 66 -12.92 22.18 7.84
C GLU A 66 -11.89 21.06 8.08
N ASN A 67 -11.92 20.42 9.26
CA ASN A 67 -11.01 19.33 9.60
C ASN A 67 -11.31 18.07 8.78
N GLN A 68 -12.60 17.81 8.54
CA GLN A 68 -13.04 16.72 7.67
C GLN A 68 -12.59 16.97 6.22
N GLU A 69 -12.79 18.18 5.71
CA GLU A 69 -12.39 18.55 4.35
C GLU A 69 -10.89 18.43 4.15
N LEU A 70 -10.10 18.83 5.16
CA LEU A 70 -8.65 18.66 5.13
C LEU A 70 -8.24 17.19 5.05
N LEU A 71 -8.80 16.34 5.90
CA LEU A 71 -8.51 14.91 5.88
C LEU A 71 -8.93 14.26 4.54
N ARG A 72 -10.08 14.67 3.98
CA ARG A 72 -10.50 14.27 2.63
C ARG A 72 -9.51 14.72 1.57
N HIS A 73 -9.06 15.97 1.63
CA HIS A 73 -8.10 16.53 0.69
C HIS A 73 -6.77 15.75 0.73
N VAL A 74 -6.22 15.49 1.92
CA VAL A 74 -4.97 14.73 2.07
C VAL A 74 -5.16 13.26 1.69
N ALA A 75 -6.32 12.66 1.97
CA ALA A 75 -6.63 11.29 1.54
C ALA A 75 -6.68 11.16 0.01
N ALA A 76 -7.19 12.17 -0.70
CA ALA A 76 -7.26 12.18 -2.15
C ALA A 76 -5.95 12.62 -2.83
N HIS A 77 -5.28 13.64 -2.29
CA HIS A 77 -4.19 14.37 -2.97
C HIS A 77 -2.85 14.35 -2.24
N GLY A 78 -2.76 13.66 -1.09
CA GLY A 78 -1.52 13.59 -0.33
C GLY A 78 -0.33 13.15 -1.18
N VAL A 79 0.81 13.81 -0.98
CA VAL A 79 2.00 13.70 -1.84
C VAL A 79 2.48 12.26 -2.02
N THR A 80 2.38 11.45 -0.96
CA THR A 80 2.73 10.02 -1.02
C THR A 80 1.52 9.14 -0.73
N PHE A 81 1.56 7.90 -1.21
CA PHE A 81 0.56 6.89 -0.88
C PHE A 81 0.43 6.69 0.64
N LYS A 82 1.56 6.69 1.38
CA LYS A 82 1.56 6.55 2.83
C LYS A 82 0.79 7.68 3.51
N ASN A 83 0.93 8.91 3.00
CA ASN A 83 0.21 10.08 3.52
C ASN A 83 -1.29 10.00 3.23
N ARG A 84 -1.67 9.60 2.00
CA ARG A 84 -3.08 9.37 1.64
C ARG A 84 -3.73 8.31 2.52
N LYS A 85 -3.06 7.16 2.69
CA LYS A 85 -3.51 6.06 3.54
C LYS A 85 -3.61 6.46 5.02
N LEU A 86 -2.65 7.25 5.51
CA LEU A 86 -2.67 7.78 6.86
C LEU A 86 -3.88 8.68 7.11
N ALA A 87 -4.12 9.66 6.22
CA ALA A 87 -5.26 10.57 6.34
C ALA A 87 -6.60 9.82 6.24
N TYR A 88 -6.71 8.84 5.33
CA TYR A 88 -7.88 7.97 5.25
C TYR A 88 -8.11 7.20 6.56
N ASN A 89 -7.07 6.55 7.11
CA ASN A 89 -7.20 5.82 8.38
C ASN A 89 -7.62 6.72 9.54
N LEU A 90 -7.06 7.93 9.63
CA LEU A 90 -7.46 8.93 10.61
C LEU A 90 -8.93 9.31 10.44
N TYR A 91 -9.37 9.56 9.20
CA TYR A 91 -10.77 9.86 8.93
C TYR A 91 -11.67 8.69 9.34
N CYS A 92 -11.34 7.45 9.00
CA CYS A 92 -12.15 6.30 9.40
C CYS A 92 -12.30 6.17 10.92
N GLN A 93 -11.24 6.46 11.66
CA GLN A 93 -11.24 6.37 13.11
C GLN A 93 -12.05 7.49 13.75
N LEU A 94 -12.02 8.70 13.18
CA LEU A 94 -12.70 9.88 13.71
C LEU A 94 -14.16 10.01 13.22
N TYR A 95 -14.46 9.52 12.02
CA TYR A 95 -15.75 9.69 11.34
C TYR A 95 -16.25 8.36 10.71
N PRO A 96 -16.37 7.28 11.48
CA PRO A 96 -16.77 5.97 10.95
C PRO A 96 -18.14 5.96 10.28
N ASP A 97 -19.07 6.80 10.74
CA ASP A 97 -20.43 6.88 10.20
C ASP A 97 -20.52 7.64 8.86
N GLN A 98 -19.43 8.30 8.43
CA GLN A 98 -19.40 9.16 7.24
C GLN A 98 -18.51 8.62 6.12
N LEU A 99 -18.14 7.32 6.20
CA LEU A 99 -17.22 6.68 5.25
C LEU A 99 -17.72 6.70 3.81
N GLU A 100 -19.03 6.61 3.59
CA GLU A 100 -19.64 6.60 2.25
C GLU A 100 -19.39 7.90 1.46
N GLN A 101 -19.01 8.98 2.14
CA GLN A 101 -18.82 10.30 1.56
C GLN A 101 -17.37 10.61 1.16
N ILE A 102 -16.43 9.69 1.44
CA ILE A 102 -15.04 9.86 0.99
C ILE A 102 -14.87 9.18 -0.38
N ALA A 103 -14.71 9.99 -1.42
CA ALA A 103 -14.08 9.52 -2.64
C ALA A 103 -12.57 9.41 -2.39
N LEU A 104 -12.08 8.19 -2.18
CA LEU A 104 -10.64 7.95 -2.26
C LEU A 104 -10.18 8.32 -3.66
N GLY A 105 -9.25 9.27 -3.79
CA GLY A 105 -8.55 9.49 -5.04
C GLY A 105 -7.97 8.16 -5.50
N GLU A 106 -8.04 7.85 -6.81
CA GLU A 106 -7.45 6.63 -7.37
C GLU A 106 -5.94 6.63 -7.10
N SER A 107 -5.55 6.10 -5.95
CA SER A 107 -4.14 5.94 -5.65
C SER A 107 -3.66 4.76 -6.48
N LYS A 108 -3.23 5.05 -7.70
CA LYS A 108 -2.55 4.15 -8.61
C LYS A 108 -1.16 3.83 -8.03
N GLN A 109 -1.13 3.10 -6.91
CA GLN A 109 0.12 2.64 -6.34
C GLN A 109 0.67 1.57 -7.26
N ILE A 110 1.70 1.94 -8.01
CA ILE A 110 2.40 1.01 -8.87
C ILE A 110 3.24 0.09 -7.98
N GLY A 111 3.04 -1.20 -8.12
CA GLY A 111 3.84 -2.23 -7.50
C GLY A 111 4.43 -3.18 -8.53
N TYR A 112 5.18 -4.14 -8.03
CA TYR A 112 5.87 -5.15 -8.80
C TYR A 112 5.36 -6.52 -8.42
N ILE A 113 5.11 -7.37 -9.40
CA ILE A 113 5.00 -8.82 -9.25
C ILE A 113 6.32 -9.39 -9.75
N TYR A 114 6.96 -10.27 -9.00
CA TYR A 114 8.25 -10.85 -9.35
C TYR A 114 8.21 -12.37 -9.36
N PHE A 115 9.10 -12.95 -10.16
CA PHE A 115 9.29 -14.39 -10.29
C PHE A 115 10.73 -14.72 -9.92
N LEU A 116 10.95 -15.43 -8.81
CA LEU A 116 12.27 -15.87 -8.38
C LEU A 116 12.41 -17.37 -8.57
N GLN A 117 13.51 -17.81 -9.17
CA GLN A 117 13.85 -19.22 -9.29
C GLN A 117 14.91 -19.60 -8.26
N GLU A 118 14.65 -20.61 -7.44
CA GLU A 118 15.72 -21.20 -6.63
C GLU A 118 16.59 -22.14 -7.46
N LYS A 119 17.90 -22.18 -7.16
CA LYS A 119 18.86 -22.97 -7.95
C LYS A 119 18.84 -24.47 -7.67
N LYS A 120 18.30 -24.91 -6.54
CA LYS A 120 18.41 -26.31 -6.10
C LYS A 120 17.40 -27.22 -6.78
N TYR A 121 16.12 -26.85 -6.72
CA TYR A 121 15.03 -27.64 -7.33
C TYR A 121 14.38 -26.92 -8.52
N GLY A 122 14.79 -25.69 -8.82
CA GLY A 122 14.24 -24.92 -9.94
C GLY A 122 12.85 -24.35 -9.66
N SER A 123 12.32 -24.49 -8.44
CA SER A 123 10.99 -23.99 -8.09
C SER A 123 10.92 -22.46 -8.17
N ILE A 124 9.72 -21.98 -8.50
CA ILE A 124 9.45 -20.56 -8.74
C ILE A 124 8.65 -19.98 -7.59
N LYS A 125 9.16 -18.92 -6.98
CA LYS A 125 8.40 -18.05 -6.09
C LYS A 125 7.72 -16.95 -6.88
N ILE A 126 6.42 -16.79 -6.68
CA ILE A 126 5.63 -15.68 -7.22
C ILE A 126 5.25 -14.77 -6.06
N GLY A 127 5.75 -13.54 -6.06
CA GLY A 127 5.46 -12.59 -4.98
C GLY A 127 5.33 -11.18 -5.48
N ARG A 128 4.99 -10.27 -4.56
CA ARG A 128 4.82 -8.84 -4.86
C ARG A 128 5.65 -7.93 -3.96
N SER A 129 5.96 -6.74 -4.44
CA SER A 129 6.64 -5.69 -3.68
C SER A 129 6.32 -4.30 -4.21
N LEU A 130 6.41 -3.29 -3.35
CA LEU A 130 6.42 -1.88 -3.75
C LEU A 130 7.81 -1.40 -4.17
N ASN A 131 8.85 -2.07 -3.71
CA ASN A 131 10.25 -1.80 -4.06
C ASN A 131 10.93 -3.13 -4.37
N LEU A 132 11.14 -3.41 -5.65
CA LEU A 132 11.71 -4.67 -6.11
C LEU A 132 13.14 -4.85 -5.61
N ASP A 133 13.98 -3.82 -5.71
CA ASP A 133 15.40 -3.89 -5.34
C ASP A 133 15.62 -4.20 -3.86
N LEU A 134 14.90 -3.50 -2.97
CA LEU A 134 14.93 -3.80 -1.54
C LEU A 134 14.47 -5.22 -1.27
N ARG A 135 13.41 -5.68 -1.96
CA ARG A 135 12.91 -7.04 -1.78
C ARG A 135 13.92 -8.09 -2.25
N LEU A 136 14.59 -7.88 -3.38
CA LEU A 136 15.62 -8.78 -3.89
C LEU A 136 16.82 -8.86 -2.93
N SER A 137 17.25 -7.72 -2.38
CA SER A 137 18.35 -7.70 -1.39
C SER A 137 18.03 -8.51 -0.13
N SER A 138 16.78 -8.51 0.35
CA SER A 138 16.36 -9.33 1.50
C SER A 138 16.50 -10.84 1.25
N PHE A 139 16.31 -11.29 0.01
CA PHE A 139 16.47 -12.73 -0.29
C PHE A 139 17.93 -13.18 -0.33
N VAL A 140 18.87 -12.26 -0.60
CA VAL A 140 20.30 -12.56 -0.53
C VAL A 140 20.73 -12.82 0.91
N THR A 141 20.12 -12.13 1.88
CA THR A 141 20.46 -12.27 3.31
C THR A 141 19.68 -13.39 3.99
N ASP A 142 18.42 -13.61 3.62
CA ASP A 142 17.49 -14.42 4.43
C ASP A 142 17.34 -15.87 3.96
N LEU A 143 17.81 -16.21 2.74
CA LEU A 143 17.69 -17.56 2.20
C LEU A 143 19.03 -18.31 2.26
N PRO A 144 19.05 -19.57 2.76
CA PRO A 144 20.25 -20.39 2.79
C PRO A 144 20.64 -20.94 1.40
N TYR A 145 19.95 -20.53 0.33
CA TYR A 145 20.14 -20.99 -1.03
C TYR A 145 20.05 -19.84 -2.03
N ARG A 146 20.72 -20.00 -3.19
CA ARG A 146 20.73 -18.98 -4.25
C ARG A 146 19.40 -18.93 -4.99
N VAL A 147 18.88 -17.72 -5.15
CA VAL A 147 17.73 -17.40 -5.99
C VAL A 147 18.13 -16.44 -7.11
N GLU A 148 17.46 -16.54 -8.25
CA GLU A 148 17.64 -15.63 -9.39
C GLU A 148 16.31 -15.04 -9.82
N LEU A 149 16.33 -13.76 -10.23
CA LEU A 149 15.18 -13.11 -10.81
C LEU A 149 14.95 -13.60 -12.24
N VAL A 150 13.81 -14.24 -12.45
CA VAL A 150 13.34 -14.69 -13.78
C VAL A 150 12.74 -13.53 -14.55
N GLY A 151 11.98 -12.66 -13.87
CA GLY A 151 11.33 -11.50 -14.46
C GLY A 151 10.43 -10.80 -13.45
N TYR A 152 9.83 -9.68 -13.87
CA TYR A 152 8.85 -8.95 -13.07
C TYR A 152 7.82 -8.21 -13.94
N ILE A 153 6.68 -7.86 -13.35
CA ILE A 153 5.63 -7.04 -13.96
C ILE A 153 5.44 -5.81 -13.07
N ARG A 154 5.42 -4.62 -13.68
CA ARG A 154 5.11 -3.35 -13.01
C ARG A 154 3.68 -2.95 -13.36
N SER A 155 2.83 -2.74 -12.37
CA SER A 155 1.40 -2.42 -12.59
C SER A 155 0.76 -1.77 -11.37
N ILE A 156 -0.29 -0.98 -11.58
CA ILE A 156 -1.15 -0.44 -10.52
C ILE A 156 -2.06 -1.51 -9.88
N ASN A 157 -2.32 -2.60 -10.61
CA ASN A 157 -3.14 -3.73 -10.16
C ASN A 157 -2.30 -4.87 -9.59
N TYR A 158 -1.10 -4.56 -9.08
CA TYR A 158 -0.10 -5.58 -8.73
C TYR A 158 -0.59 -6.62 -7.72
N GLU A 159 -1.47 -6.25 -6.79
CA GLU A 159 -2.08 -7.18 -5.83
C GLU A 159 -3.00 -8.18 -6.51
N THR A 160 -3.91 -7.69 -7.37
CA THR A 160 -4.85 -8.54 -8.11
C THR A 160 -4.10 -9.47 -9.06
N ILE A 161 -3.07 -8.97 -9.75
CA ILE A 161 -2.26 -9.78 -10.67
C ILE A 161 -1.57 -10.93 -9.93
N GLU A 162 -0.95 -10.67 -8.79
CA GLU A 162 -0.26 -11.71 -7.98
C GLU A 162 -1.24 -12.79 -7.50
N LEU A 163 -2.41 -12.38 -7.00
CA LEU A 163 -3.46 -13.30 -6.59
C LEU A 163 -3.97 -14.15 -7.77
N THR A 164 -4.07 -13.56 -8.97
CA THR A 164 -4.49 -14.29 -10.17
C THR A 164 -3.43 -15.30 -10.61
N PHE A 165 -2.14 -14.96 -10.57
CA PHE A 165 -1.05 -15.95 -10.78
C PHE A 165 -1.15 -17.11 -9.80
N HIS A 166 -1.36 -16.80 -8.53
CA HIS A 166 -1.47 -17.80 -7.46
C HIS A 166 -2.65 -18.76 -7.65
N LYS A 167 -3.76 -18.25 -8.21
CA LYS A 167 -4.94 -19.04 -8.59
C LYS A 167 -4.65 -19.88 -9.84
N HIS A 168 -4.07 -19.28 -10.88
CA HIS A 168 -3.74 -19.95 -12.14
C HIS A 168 -2.81 -21.14 -11.89
N PHE A 169 -1.72 -20.95 -11.15
CA PHE A 169 -0.76 -22.01 -10.82
C PHE A 169 -1.09 -22.79 -9.54
N ARG A 170 -2.31 -22.68 -8.99
CA ARG A 170 -2.67 -23.33 -7.71
C ARG A 170 -2.39 -24.84 -7.70
N HIS A 171 -2.63 -25.51 -8.82
CA HIS A 171 -2.42 -26.95 -8.99
C HIS A 171 -0.93 -27.36 -8.99
N LYS A 172 -0.02 -26.40 -9.13
CA LYS A 172 1.45 -26.58 -9.13
C LYS A 172 2.10 -26.04 -7.85
N ARG A 173 1.31 -25.68 -6.84
CA ARG A 173 1.80 -25.06 -5.61
C ARG A 173 2.50 -26.12 -4.74
N LEU A 174 3.77 -25.90 -4.45
CA LEU A 174 4.58 -26.74 -3.56
C LEU A 174 4.35 -26.38 -2.08
N GLY A 175 4.11 -25.10 -1.78
CA GLY A 175 3.85 -24.59 -0.44
C GLY A 175 4.09 -23.09 -0.32
N GLY A 176 3.25 -22.40 0.45
CA GLY A 176 3.29 -20.94 0.56
C GLY A 176 3.11 -20.26 -0.80
N GLU A 177 4.16 -19.57 -1.25
CA GLU A 177 4.22 -18.82 -2.53
C GLU A 177 5.15 -19.50 -3.56
N TRP A 178 5.49 -20.79 -3.37
CA TRP A 178 6.38 -21.55 -4.25
C TRP A 178 5.61 -22.53 -5.14
N PHE A 179 6.04 -22.64 -6.40
CA PHE A 179 5.37 -23.38 -7.47
C PHE A 179 6.37 -24.18 -8.31
N GLU A 180 5.94 -25.35 -8.78
CA GLU A 180 6.67 -26.19 -9.72
C GLU A 180 6.20 -25.89 -11.15
N LEU A 181 6.88 -24.97 -11.84
CA LEU A 181 6.55 -24.57 -13.21
C LEU A 181 7.38 -25.35 -14.23
N SER A 182 6.81 -25.56 -15.41
CA SER A 182 7.52 -26.18 -16.53
C SER A 182 8.58 -25.24 -17.12
N ALA A 183 9.52 -25.80 -17.88
CA ALA A 183 10.53 -25.00 -18.58
C ALA A 183 9.89 -24.02 -19.59
N GLU A 184 8.78 -24.40 -20.20
CA GLU A 184 8.01 -23.55 -21.12
C GLU A 184 7.37 -22.38 -20.36
N GLU A 185 6.70 -22.64 -19.24
CA GLU A 185 6.09 -21.59 -18.42
C GLU A 185 7.12 -20.60 -17.88
N ILE A 186 8.28 -21.09 -17.44
CA ILE A 186 9.40 -20.23 -17.02
C ILE A 186 9.89 -19.38 -18.19
N THR A 187 9.95 -19.96 -19.39
CA THR A 187 10.35 -19.24 -20.60
C THR A 187 9.33 -18.17 -20.97
N ASP A 188 8.04 -18.44 -20.82
CA ASP A 188 6.97 -17.47 -21.02
C ASP A 188 7.06 -16.31 -20.03
N LEU A 189 7.31 -16.60 -18.75
CA LEU A 189 7.54 -15.57 -17.72
C LEU A 189 8.72 -14.65 -18.08
N LYS A 190 9.83 -15.21 -18.58
CA LYS A 190 11.01 -14.44 -19.03
C LYS A 190 10.70 -13.54 -20.23
N HIS A 191 9.85 -14.02 -21.14
CA HIS A 191 9.46 -13.28 -22.34
C HIS A 191 8.21 -12.41 -22.15
N HIS A 192 7.74 -12.27 -20.91
CA HIS A 192 6.53 -11.52 -20.56
C HIS A 192 5.28 -11.97 -21.34
N LYS A 193 5.16 -13.27 -21.59
CA LYS A 193 3.95 -13.90 -22.12
C LYS A 193 3.17 -14.46 -20.94
N PHE A 194 1.94 -14.00 -20.74
CA PHE A 194 1.17 -14.40 -19.57
C PHE A 194 -0.18 -15.01 -19.99
N PRO A 195 -0.80 -15.82 -19.13
CA PRO A 195 -2.19 -16.22 -19.33
C PRO A 195 -3.09 -15.00 -19.58
N LYS A 196 -4.05 -15.16 -20.50
CA LYS A 196 -4.88 -14.04 -20.98
C LYS A 196 -5.58 -13.29 -19.85
N GLU A 197 -6.09 -14.02 -18.85
CA GLU A 197 -6.76 -13.47 -17.67
C GLU A 197 -5.84 -12.62 -16.78
N ILE A 198 -4.53 -12.79 -16.90
CA ILE A 198 -3.53 -11.98 -16.21
C ILE A 198 -3.14 -10.79 -17.08
N GLU A 199 -2.92 -10.98 -18.38
CA GLU A 199 -2.59 -9.89 -19.31
C GLU A 199 -3.61 -8.76 -19.27
N GLU A 200 -4.90 -9.10 -19.23
CA GLU A 200 -6.02 -8.16 -19.13
C GLU A 200 -5.98 -7.29 -17.85
N LEU A 201 -5.31 -7.76 -16.80
CA LEU A 201 -5.15 -7.02 -15.54
C LEU A 201 -3.92 -6.10 -15.53
N ILE A 202 -3.00 -6.27 -16.49
CA ILE A 202 -1.77 -5.48 -16.55
C ILE A 202 -2.09 -4.10 -17.11
N ILE A 203 -2.11 -3.12 -16.22
CA ILE A 203 -2.16 -1.71 -16.57
C ILE A 203 -0.72 -1.21 -16.51
N ARG A 204 -0.15 -0.97 -17.70
CA ARG A 204 1.17 -0.35 -17.86
C ARG A 204 0.99 1.17 -17.77
N ASP A 205 1.92 1.82 -17.08
CA ASP A 205 2.01 3.28 -17.04
C ASP A 205 2.40 3.88 -18.40
#